data_AF-A0A7S0BQ72-F1
#
_entry.id   AF-A0A7S0BQ72-F1
#
_cell.length_a   1.000
_cell.length_b   1.000
_cell.length_c   1.000
_cell.angle_alpha   90.00
_cell.angle_beta   90.00
_cell.angle_gamma   90.00
#
_symmetry.space_group_name_H-M   'P 1'
#
loop_
_entity.id
_entity.type
_entity.pdbx_description
1 polymer ?
#
loop_
_entity_poly.entity_id
_entity_poly.type
_entity_poly.pdbx_seq_one_letter_code
_entity_poly.pdbx_strand_id
1 'polypeptide(L)'
;MGRMLGFVGVPGSGLGAGGRGSRRRLHRCRAFSDNLIGVHYLVFSGSLEESDVRKAAAGAKEAGYDVLELPMMDVDMDTRMIKGVLDEYGLVPTGSLGL
;
A
#
# COMPACT_ATOMS: atom_id res chain seq x y z
N MET A 1 -32.00 -20.90 65.38
CA MET A 1 -32.57 -20.47 64.08
C MET A 1 -31.55 -20.83 63.00
N GLY A 2 -31.80 -21.47 61.86
CA GLY A 2 -32.96 -22.02 61.18
C GLY A 2 -32.49 -22.40 59.75
N ARG A 3 -32.78 -23.64 59.32
CA ARG A 3 -33.07 -24.17 57.95
C ARG A 3 -32.36 -23.57 56.72
N MET A 4 -31.67 -24.36 55.88
CA MET A 4 -32.16 -25.32 54.85
C MET A 4 -32.54 -24.63 53.51
N LEU A 5 -32.25 -25.33 52.40
CA LEU A 5 -32.64 -25.12 50.98
C LEU A 5 -31.70 -24.16 50.21
N GLY A 6 -31.02 -24.52 49.13
CA GLY A 6 -31.35 -25.49 48.08
C GLY A 6 -32.25 -24.83 47.04
N PHE A 7 -31.68 -24.22 45.99
CA PHE A 7 -32.45 -23.85 44.80
C PHE A 7 -31.68 -24.23 43.52
N VAL A 8 -32.25 -25.21 42.83
CA VAL A 8 -31.98 -25.61 41.45
C VAL A 8 -33.06 -24.94 40.58
N GLY A 9 -32.69 -24.33 39.47
CA GLY A 9 -33.60 -23.77 38.45
C GLY A 9 -32.81 -23.44 37.18
N VAL A 10 -32.53 -24.44 36.32
CA VAL A 10 -33.20 -24.79 35.04
C VAL A 10 -32.93 -23.78 33.90
N PRO A 11 -32.54 -24.26 32.69
CA PRO A 11 -32.08 -23.43 31.59
C PRO A 11 -33.26 -22.75 30.86
N GLY A 12 -33.13 -21.44 30.64
CA GLY A 12 -34.04 -20.67 29.80
C GLY A 12 -33.74 -20.89 28.32
N SER A 13 -34.53 -21.74 27.69
CA SER A 13 -34.79 -21.81 26.25
C SER A 13 -35.33 -20.48 25.72
N GLY A 14 -34.73 -19.97 24.64
CA GLY A 14 -35.22 -18.79 23.92
C GLY A 14 -34.76 -18.79 22.46
N LEU A 15 -35.57 -19.40 21.60
CA LEU A 15 -35.53 -19.18 20.15
C LEU A 15 -35.93 -17.72 19.87
N GLY A 16 -35.12 -16.99 19.12
CA GLY A 16 -35.35 -15.58 18.80
C GLY A 16 -34.72 -15.18 17.46
N ALA A 17 -35.54 -15.33 16.42
CA ALA A 17 -35.53 -14.71 15.10
C ALA A 17 -34.37 -13.76 14.68
N GLY A 18 -33.81 -14.07 13.52
CA GLY A 18 -33.61 -13.13 12.40
C GLY A 18 -33.10 -11.73 12.73
N GLY A 19 -31.78 -11.55 12.64
CA GLY A 19 -31.15 -10.25 12.85
C GLY A 19 -30.03 -9.98 11.86
N ARG A 20 -30.40 -9.50 10.67
CA ARG A 20 -29.58 -8.68 9.77
C ARG A 20 -28.23 -9.30 9.35
N GLY A 21 -28.24 -9.84 8.13
CA GLY A 21 -27.02 -10.09 7.37
C GLY A 21 -26.05 -8.93 7.56
N SER A 22 -24.92 -9.25 8.17
CA SER A 22 -23.76 -8.38 8.32
C SER A 22 -23.53 -7.73 6.96
N ARG A 23 -23.90 -6.45 6.84
CA ARG A 23 -23.41 -5.59 5.78
C ARG A 23 -21.90 -5.63 5.99
N ARG A 24 -21.23 -6.45 5.17
CA ARG A 24 -19.77 -6.45 5.09
C ARG A 24 -19.39 -5.01 4.83
N ARG A 25 -18.94 -4.35 5.91
CA ARG A 25 -18.33 -3.04 5.87
C ARG A 25 -17.15 -3.25 4.94
N LEU A 26 -17.28 -2.83 3.68
CA LEU A 26 -16.22 -2.92 2.70
C LEU A 26 -15.09 -2.06 3.26
N HIS A 27 -14.18 -2.73 3.95
CA HIS A 27 -12.92 -2.16 4.38
C HIS A 27 -12.26 -1.70 3.10
N ARG A 28 -12.10 -0.37 3.00
CA ARG A 28 -11.45 0.33 1.91
C ARG A 28 -9.95 0.07 2.01
N CYS A 29 -9.55 -1.18 1.78
CA CYS A 29 -8.20 -1.50 1.36
C CYS A 29 -8.24 -1.35 -0.15
N ARG A 30 -7.55 -0.33 -0.69
CA ARG A 30 -7.12 -0.37 -2.09
C ARG A 30 -6.34 -1.68 -2.20
N ALA A 31 -6.95 -2.73 -2.73
CA ALA A 31 -6.17 -3.76 -3.37
C ALA A 31 -5.35 -2.99 -4.40
N PHE A 32 -4.02 -3.06 -4.29
CA PHE A 32 -3.17 -2.72 -5.43
C PHE A 32 -3.79 -3.46 -6.61
N SER A 33 -4.25 -2.73 -7.63
CA SER A 33 -4.60 -3.38 -8.88
C SER A 33 -3.35 -4.16 -9.29
N ASP A 34 -3.49 -5.43 -9.67
CA ASP A 34 -2.34 -6.29 -10.04
C ASP A 34 -1.51 -5.73 -11.22
N ASN A 35 -1.98 -4.65 -11.85
CA ASN A 35 -1.30 -3.91 -12.90
C ASN A 35 -0.66 -2.63 -12.33
N LEU A 36 0.67 -2.64 -12.20
CA LEU A 36 1.46 -1.46 -11.88
C LEU A 36 1.48 -0.50 -13.07
N ILE A 37 1.30 0.80 -12.80
CA ILE A 37 1.42 1.83 -13.84
C ILE A 37 2.74 2.58 -13.66
N GLY A 38 3.57 2.54 -14.70
CA GLY A 38 4.89 3.16 -14.72
C GLY A 38 4.95 4.47 -15.48
N VAL A 39 5.97 5.27 -15.15
CA VAL A 39 6.35 6.48 -15.87
C VAL A 39 7.86 6.53 -16.03
N HIS A 40 8.31 7.05 -17.18
CA HIS A 40 9.72 7.24 -17.46
C HIS A 40 10.27 8.44 -16.68
N TYR A 41 11.42 8.28 -16.04
CA TYR A 41 12.08 9.30 -15.21
C TYR A 41 12.25 10.64 -15.94
N LEU A 42 12.64 10.59 -17.21
CA LEU A 42 12.88 11.77 -18.06
C LEU A 42 11.66 12.70 -18.25
N VAL A 43 10.46 12.29 -17.85
CA VAL A 43 9.29 13.18 -17.77
C VAL A 43 9.50 14.30 -16.74
N PHE A 44 10.26 14.03 -15.67
CA PHE A 44 10.40 14.96 -14.54
C PHE A 44 11.80 15.59 -14.40
N SER A 45 12.86 14.84 -14.75
CA SER A 45 14.24 15.34 -14.72
C SER A 45 15.15 14.64 -15.73
N GLY A 46 16.20 15.33 -16.17
CA GLY A 46 17.23 14.83 -17.09
C GLY A 46 18.58 14.51 -16.44
N SER A 47 18.71 14.64 -15.12
CA SER A 47 19.92 14.37 -14.34
C SER A 47 19.62 13.31 -13.28
N LEU A 48 20.64 12.54 -12.84
CA LEU A 48 20.52 11.52 -11.79
C LEU A 48 21.11 11.96 -10.44
N GLU A 49 21.35 13.26 -10.26
CA GLU A 49 21.71 13.84 -8.96
C GLU A 49 20.57 13.68 -7.95
N GLU A 50 20.90 13.55 -6.66
CA GLU A 50 19.90 13.23 -5.62
C GLU A 50 18.70 14.21 -5.59
N SER A 51 18.94 15.52 -5.78
CA SER A 51 17.88 16.53 -5.81
C SER A 51 16.90 16.32 -6.96
N ASP A 52 17.40 15.93 -8.13
CA ASP A 52 16.61 15.61 -9.31
C ASP A 52 15.83 14.31 -9.14
N VAL A 53 16.45 13.29 -8.52
CA VAL A 53 15.80 12.01 -8.23
C VAL A 53 14.64 12.22 -7.25
N ARG A 54 14.82 13.04 -6.22
CA ARG A 54 13.77 13.42 -5.27
C ARG A 54 12.63 14.17 -5.95
N LYS A 55 12.96 15.12 -6.85
CA LYS A 55 11.95 15.84 -7.65
C LYS A 55 11.14 14.88 -8.52
N ALA A 56 11.80 13.94 -9.20
CA ALA A 56 11.13 12.96 -10.04
C ALA A 56 10.26 12.00 -9.23
N ALA A 57 10.75 11.51 -8.09
CA ALA A 57 10.00 10.64 -7.19
C ALA A 57 8.75 11.34 -6.62
N ALA A 58 8.89 12.60 -6.20
CA ALA A 58 7.77 13.41 -5.72
C ALA A 58 6.70 13.61 -6.82
N GLY A 59 7.12 14.01 -8.02
CA GLY A 59 6.20 14.21 -9.15
C GLY A 59 5.50 12.93 -9.59
N ALA A 60 6.22 11.80 -9.67
CA ALA A 60 5.65 10.51 -10.00
C ALA A 60 4.63 10.05 -8.96
N LYS A 61 4.96 10.24 -7.67
CA LYS A 61 4.05 9.88 -6.57
C LYS A 61 2.79 10.73 -6.55
N GLU A 62 2.94 12.05 -6.72
CA GLU A 62 1.82 12.99 -6.78
C GLU A 62 0.88 12.67 -7.95
N ALA A 63 1.44 12.28 -9.10
CA ALA A 63 0.68 11.86 -10.27
C ALA A 63 0.01 10.48 -10.14
N GLY A 64 0.33 9.71 -9.09
CA GLY A 64 -0.29 8.42 -8.79
C GLY A 64 0.33 7.22 -9.50
N TYR A 65 1.58 7.33 -9.97
CA TYR A 65 2.32 6.19 -10.52
C TYR A 65 2.83 5.25 -9.43
N ASP A 66 3.02 3.99 -9.80
CA ASP A 66 3.55 2.93 -8.94
C ASP A 66 5.02 2.62 -9.24
N VAL A 67 5.43 2.78 -10.50
CA VAL A 67 6.77 2.44 -11.00
C VAL A 67 7.44 3.70 -11.54
N LEU A 68 8.73 3.86 -11.24
CA LEU A 68 9.60 4.86 -11.89
C LEU A 68 10.67 4.13 -12.69
N GLU A 69 10.69 4.35 -14.00
CA GLU A 69 11.64 3.73 -14.92
C GLU A 69 12.84 4.64 -15.14
N LEU A 70 14.04 4.15 -14.81
CA LEU A 70 15.30 4.88 -14.83
C LEU A 70 16.04 4.69 -16.17
N PRO A 71 16.60 5.77 -16.77
CA PRO A 71 17.46 5.67 -17.94
C PRO A 71 18.84 5.14 -17.52
N MET A 72 19.11 3.86 -17.76
CA MET A 72 20.37 3.19 -17.37
C MET A 72 21.48 3.36 -18.42
N MET A 73 21.61 4.55 -19.01
CA MET A 73 22.64 4.87 -20.01
C MET A 73 24.01 5.17 -19.37
N ASP A 74 24.03 5.50 -18.09
CA ASP A 74 25.24 5.78 -17.31
C ASP A 74 25.62 4.57 -16.43
N VAL A 75 26.84 4.09 -16.57
CA VAL A 75 27.37 2.94 -15.79
C VAL A 75 27.77 3.33 -14.38
N ASP A 76 28.01 4.62 -14.11
CA ASP A 76 28.45 5.14 -12.81
C ASP A 76 27.28 5.63 -11.93
N MET A 77 26.03 5.36 -12.36
CA MET A 77 24.82 5.70 -11.62
C MET A 77 24.83 5.16 -10.17
N ASP A 78 24.60 6.04 -9.19
CA ASP A 78 24.45 5.66 -7.78
C ASP A 78 23.09 5.00 -7.51
N THR A 79 23.03 3.70 -7.80
CA THR A 79 21.84 2.86 -7.56
C THR A 79 21.42 2.80 -6.10
N ARG A 80 22.33 2.97 -5.13
CA ARG A 80 22.01 2.90 -3.71
C ARG A 80 21.27 4.15 -3.27
N MET A 81 21.76 5.33 -3.67
CA MET A 81 21.09 6.60 -3.41
C MET A 81 19.69 6.59 -4.06
N ILE A 82 19.60 6.22 -5.34
CA ILE A 82 18.33 6.22 -6.08
C ILE A 82 17.32 5.28 -5.42
N LYS A 83 17.72 4.05 -5.09
CA LYS A 83 16.82 3.11 -4.40
C LYS A 83 16.33 3.69 -3.07
N GLY A 84 17.23 4.28 -2.29
CA GLY A 84 16.89 4.91 -1.01
C GLY A 84 15.80 5.97 -1.17
N VAL A 85 15.96 6.87 -2.14
CA VAL A 85 14.95 7.88 -2.44
C VAL A 85 13.64 7.23 -2.89
N LEU A 86 13.64 6.28 -3.81
CA LEU A 86 12.40 5.68 -4.32
C LEU A 86 11.63 4.89 -3.26
N ASP A 87 12.34 4.25 -2.32
CA ASP A 87 11.72 3.60 -1.17
C ASP A 87 10.96 4.61 -0.29
N GLU A 88 11.48 5.83 -0.09
CA GLU A 88 10.80 6.90 0.69
C GLU A 88 9.42 7.27 0.10
N TYR A 89 9.27 7.18 -1.23
CA TYR A 89 8.02 7.49 -1.93
C TYR A 89 7.15 6.24 -2.22
N GLY A 90 7.65 5.05 -1.89
CA GLY A 90 7.01 3.77 -2.19
C GLY A 90 6.82 3.55 -3.70
N LEU A 91 7.85 3.89 -4.49
CA LEU A 91 7.91 3.66 -5.93
C LEU A 91 8.75 2.42 -6.23
N VAL A 92 8.30 1.61 -7.19
CA VAL A 92 9.05 0.46 -7.67
C VAL A 92 10.03 0.92 -8.76
N PRO A 93 11.35 0.75 -8.57
CA PRO A 93 12.32 1.07 -9.62
C PRO A 93 12.30 0.03 -10.74
N THR A 94 12.35 0.50 -11.98
CA THR A 94 12.71 -0.30 -13.17
C THR A 94 13.77 0.47 -13.97
N GLY A 95 14.33 -0.12 -15.01
CA GLY A 95 15.28 0.60 -15.86
C GLY A 95 15.29 0.09 -17.29
N SER A 96 15.65 0.99 -18.21
CA SER A 96 15.79 0.70 -19.63
C SER A 96 17.04 1.36 -20.21
N LEU A 97 17.41 0.92 -21.41
CA LEU A 97 18.50 1.50 -22.21
C LEU A 97 17.98 2.44 -23.32
N GLY A 98 16.74 2.94 -23.20
CA GLY A 98 16.17 3.92 -24.12
C GLY A 98 15.55 3.37 -25.41
N LEU A 99 14.84 2.23 -25.32
CA LEU A 99 14.05 1.64 -26.42
C LEU A 99 12.56 1.93 -26.27
#